data_AF-A0A8H6K643-F1
#
_entry.id   AF-A0A8H6K643-F1
#
_cell.length_a   1.000
_cell.length_b   1.000
_cell.length_c   1.000
_cell.angle_alpha   90.00
_cell.angle_beta   90.00
_cell.angle_gamma   90.00
#
_symmetry.space_group_name_H-M   'P 1'
#
loop_
_entity.id
_entity.type
_entity.pdbx_description
1 polymer ?
#
loop_
_entity_poly.entity_id
_entity_poly.type
_entity_poly.pdbx_seq_one_letter_code
_entity_poly.pdbx_strand_id
1 'polypeptide(L)'
;MKYASAILLAAFAATNVFAHGVIDGVQGANGVNLPGLSLIDGTPRDCASPRCGSEADTSIIRDREMGTGRASALGRTQGGGPVDAAAMVQQFMNGAAGNTTAVKKAREIHEANMARRSIAARQNGKGTKTPKGTAETSVKAATGMAAQAGMPTTADDGTLKMTFHQVNQDGAGPLTAEVDGTSGGTDPAAFKTAEVTQNVPGIGFGGLSGASTMDFPVAIKMPAGMTCDANVGGASNVCVARLRNAALAGPFGGSVAFTQSATARKRAVEFTLAKRREARAFQA
;
A
#
# COMPACT_ATOMS: atom_id res chain seq x y z
N MET A 1 -48.48 5.72 10.97
CA MET A 1 -47.29 5.42 10.14
C MET A 1 -46.12 6.30 10.58
N LYS A 2 -45.27 5.84 11.51
CA LYS A 2 -44.12 6.61 12.05
C LYS A 2 -42.80 5.80 12.05
N TYR A 3 -42.68 4.81 11.16
CA TYR A 3 -41.50 3.93 11.07
C TYR A 3 -40.67 4.15 9.80
N ALA A 4 -41.06 5.08 8.93
CA ALA A 4 -40.38 5.30 7.65
C ALA A 4 -39.12 6.20 7.74
N SER A 5 -38.99 7.05 8.76
CA SER A 5 -37.89 8.04 8.81
C SER A 5 -36.55 7.49 9.34
N ALA A 6 -36.56 6.50 10.22
CA ALA A 6 -35.30 5.98 10.79
C ALA A 6 -34.50 5.13 9.78
N ILE A 7 -35.19 4.36 8.93
CA ILE A 7 -34.56 3.50 7.91
C ILE A 7 -34.00 4.34 6.76
N LEU A 8 -34.68 5.43 6.36
CA LEU A 8 -34.19 6.35 5.34
C LEU A 8 -32.99 7.19 5.80
N LEU A 9 -32.94 7.62 7.07
CA LEU A 9 -31.78 8.31 7.64
C LEU A 9 -30.56 7.36 7.81
N ALA A 10 -30.77 6.10 8.19
CA ALA A 10 -29.71 5.10 8.23
C ALA A 10 -29.19 4.76 6.82
N ALA A 11 -30.07 4.71 5.80
CA ALA A 11 -29.69 4.50 4.41
C ALA A 11 -28.90 5.68 3.83
N PHE A 12 -29.22 6.93 4.20
CA PHE A 12 -28.50 8.12 3.73
C PHE A 12 -27.15 8.33 4.44
N ALA A 13 -27.04 7.88 5.70
CA ALA A 13 -25.77 7.85 6.43
C ALA A 13 -24.81 6.76 5.89
N ALA A 14 -25.35 5.62 5.40
CA ALA A 14 -24.55 4.53 4.84
C ALA A 14 -23.95 4.83 3.45
N THR A 15 -24.46 5.83 2.72
CA THR A 15 -23.99 6.14 1.35
C THR A 15 -22.86 7.16 1.26
N ASN A 16 -22.39 7.72 2.38
CA ASN A 16 -21.38 8.78 2.38
C ASN A 16 -20.10 8.42 3.17
N VAL A 17 -19.84 7.13 3.43
CA VAL A 17 -18.54 6.71 3.99
C VAL A 17 -17.49 6.78 2.87
N PHE A 18 -16.97 7.97 2.64
CA PHE A 18 -15.91 8.25 1.67
C PHE A 18 -14.58 8.03 2.36
N ALA A 19 -14.17 6.77 2.37
CA ALA A 19 -13.06 6.29 3.15
C ALA A 19 -11.83 5.92 2.34
N HIS A 20 -11.53 6.71 1.32
CA HIS A 20 -10.48 6.39 0.37
C HIS A 20 -9.11 6.82 0.87
N GLY A 21 -8.17 5.90 0.74
CA GLY A 21 -6.75 6.14 0.94
C GLY A 21 -5.96 5.03 0.29
N VAL A 22 -4.74 5.33 -0.11
CA VAL A 22 -3.92 4.46 -0.95
C VAL A 22 -2.49 4.42 -0.44
N ILE A 23 -1.78 3.31 -0.66
CA ILE A 23 -0.34 3.27 -0.43
C ILE A 23 0.35 3.96 -1.60
N ASP A 24 0.90 5.14 -1.35
CA ASP A 24 1.60 5.99 -2.33
C ASP A 24 3.01 5.45 -2.66
N GLY A 25 3.61 4.72 -1.72
CA GLY A 25 4.87 4.05 -2.00
C GLY A 25 5.44 3.30 -0.80
N VAL A 26 6.41 2.45 -1.08
CA VAL A 26 7.23 1.74 -0.11
C VAL A 26 8.62 2.36 -0.06
N GLN A 27 9.19 2.50 1.14
CA GLN A 27 10.55 2.96 1.35
C GLN A 27 11.43 1.82 1.86
N GLY A 28 12.29 1.33 0.99
CA GLY A 28 13.22 0.25 1.30
C GLY A 28 14.34 0.72 2.22
N ALA A 29 14.78 -0.14 3.14
CA ALA A 29 15.95 0.14 3.99
C ALA A 29 17.25 0.22 3.16
N ASN A 30 17.26 -0.37 1.96
CA ASN A 30 18.31 -0.22 0.95
C ASN A 30 18.27 1.11 0.17
N GLY A 31 17.38 2.04 0.53
CA GLY A 31 17.24 3.34 -0.14
C GLY A 31 16.45 3.30 -1.45
N VAL A 32 15.95 2.13 -1.87
CA VAL A 32 15.08 2.01 -3.05
C VAL A 32 13.64 2.29 -2.65
N ASN A 33 13.02 3.25 -3.33
CA ASN A 33 11.61 3.55 -3.19
C ASN A 33 10.88 3.12 -4.47
N LEU A 34 9.76 2.42 -4.31
CA LEU A 34 8.88 2.03 -5.41
C LEU A 34 7.43 2.40 -5.09
N PRO A 35 6.60 2.62 -6.13
CA PRO A 35 5.21 2.96 -5.92
C PRO A 35 4.36 1.79 -5.43
N GLY A 36 3.19 2.14 -4.90
CA GLY A 36 2.13 1.17 -4.66
C GLY A 36 1.70 0.45 -5.94
N LEU A 37 1.21 -0.78 -5.79
CA LEU A 37 0.85 -1.65 -6.92
C LEU A 37 -0.47 -1.27 -7.58
N SER A 38 -1.27 -0.42 -6.95
CA SER A 38 -2.55 0.01 -7.51
C SER A 38 -2.50 1.37 -8.18
N LEU A 39 -1.37 2.09 -8.06
CA LEU A 39 -1.25 3.49 -8.45
C LEU A 39 -1.42 3.68 -9.96
N ILE A 40 -2.03 4.80 -10.32
CA ILE A 40 -2.28 5.18 -11.72
C ILE A 40 -1.75 6.60 -11.91
N ASP A 41 -0.74 6.76 -12.77
CA ASP A 41 -0.19 8.08 -13.12
C ASP A 41 -1.31 9.03 -13.60
N GLY A 42 -1.25 10.28 -13.14
CA GLY A 42 -2.25 11.30 -13.40
C GLY A 42 -3.39 11.36 -12.37
N THR A 43 -3.52 10.37 -11.48
CA THR A 43 -4.52 10.42 -10.39
C THR A 43 -4.25 11.62 -9.48
N PRO A 44 -5.21 12.55 -9.29
CA PRO A 44 -5.00 13.71 -8.43
C PRO A 44 -4.79 13.32 -6.97
N ARG A 45 -3.86 14.01 -6.29
CA ARG A 45 -3.54 13.80 -4.87
C ARG A 45 -3.90 14.99 -3.99
N ASP A 46 -4.40 16.08 -4.57
CA ASP A 46 -4.72 17.33 -3.90
C ASP A 46 -6.22 17.62 -3.79
N CYS A 47 -7.04 16.63 -4.13
CA CYS A 47 -8.48 16.73 -4.14
C CYS A 47 -9.13 15.55 -3.40
N ALA A 48 -10.11 15.86 -2.54
CA ALA A 48 -10.77 14.89 -1.67
C ALA A 48 -12.15 14.41 -2.17
N SER A 49 -12.53 14.82 -3.38
CA SER A 49 -13.84 14.53 -3.97
C SER A 49 -13.72 13.41 -5.00
N PRO A 50 -14.60 12.40 -4.99
CA PRO A 50 -14.66 11.39 -6.05
C PRO A 50 -14.74 12.00 -7.46
N ARG A 51 -15.37 13.18 -7.59
CA ARG A 51 -15.62 13.85 -8.88
C ARG A 51 -14.34 14.31 -9.60
N CYS A 52 -13.23 14.50 -8.89
CA CYS A 52 -11.96 14.84 -9.53
C CYS A 52 -11.13 13.60 -9.90
N GLY A 53 -11.60 12.39 -9.57
CA GLY A 53 -10.90 11.14 -9.90
C GLY A 53 -9.77 10.75 -8.95
N SER A 54 -9.60 11.43 -7.80
CA SER A 54 -8.53 11.12 -6.82
C SER A 54 -8.65 9.75 -6.14
N GLU A 55 -9.78 9.08 -6.31
CA GLU A 55 -10.06 7.75 -5.78
C GLU A 55 -9.81 6.63 -6.81
N ALA A 56 -9.42 6.99 -8.04
CA ALA A 56 -9.35 6.07 -9.18
C ALA A 56 -8.41 4.88 -8.94
N ASP A 57 -7.35 5.07 -8.16
CA ASP A 57 -6.34 4.07 -7.84
C ASP A 57 -6.37 3.56 -6.39
N THR A 58 -7.39 3.97 -5.63
CA THR A 58 -7.62 3.41 -4.30
C THR A 58 -8.13 1.97 -4.42
N SER A 59 -7.45 1.04 -3.76
CA SER A 59 -7.83 -0.38 -3.80
C SER A 59 -9.03 -0.64 -2.89
N ILE A 60 -10.04 -1.31 -3.44
CA ILE A 60 -11.20 -1.84 -2.73
C ILE A 60 -10.90 -3.29 -2.35
N ILE A 61 -10.63 -3.55 -1.07
CA ILE A 61 -10.12 -4.82 -0.53
C ILE A 61 -11.21 -5.50 0.32
N ARG A 62 -12.29 -5.91 -0.35
CA ARG A 62 -13.42 -6.60 0.29
C ARG A 62 -13.18 -8.11 0.28
N ASP A 63 -13.23 -8.75 1.45
CA ASP A 63 -12.98 -10.20 1.58
C ASP A 63 -13.83 -11.05 0.64
N ARG A 64 -15.12 -10.70 0.48
CA ARG A 64 -16.05 -11.40 -0.42
C ARG A 64 -15.76 -11.24 -1.92
N GLU A 65 -14.91 -10.28 -2.32
CA GLU A 65 -14.56 -10.03 -3.73
C GLU A 65 -13.19 -10.63 -4.08
N MET A 66 -12.30 -10.81 -3.12
CA MET A 66 -10.92 -11.25 -3.35
C MET A 66 -10.85 -12.69 -3.87
N GLY A 67 -9.97 -12.94 -4.83
CA GLY A 67 -9.78 -14.27 -5.46
C GLY A 67 -10.87 -14.62 -6.48
N THR A 68 -11.73 -13.66 -6.84
CA THR A 68 -12.73 -13.82 -7.90
C THR A 68 -12.27 -13.12 -9.18
N GLY A 69 -12.97 -13.32 -10.30
CA GLY A 69 -12.71 -12.55 -11.53
C GLY A 69 -12.94 -11.04 -11.39
N ARG A 70 -13.60 -10.59 -10.31
CA ARG A 70 -13.86 -9.16 -10.05
C ARG A 70 -12.69 -8.45 -9.37
N ALA A 71 -11.96 -9.13 -8.49
CA ALA A 71 -10.86 -8.56 -7.71
C ALA A 71 -9.81 -9.62 -7.39
N SER A 72 -8.53 -9.25 -7.50
CA SER A 72 -7.42 -10.12 -7.11
C SER A 72 -7.32 -10.23 -5.59
N ALA A 73 -6.32 -10.95 -5.07
CA ALA A 73 -6.03 -10.95 -3.63
C ALA A 73 -5.56 -9.57 -3.10
N LEU A 74 -5.29 -8.62 -3.99
CA LEU A 74 -4.93 -7.24 -3.68
C LEU A 74 -6.11 -6.27 -3.82
N GLY A 75 -7.30 -6.80 -4.17
CA GLY A 75 -8.50 -6.02 -4.42
C GLY A 75 -8.60 -5.55 -5.87
N ARG A 76 -9.32 -4.45 -6.07
CA ARG A 76 -9.50 -3.79 -7.37
C ARG A 76 -9.61 -2.28 -7.20
N THR A 77 -9.29 -1.53 -8.23
CA THR A 77 -9.50 -0.08 -8.27
C THR A 77 -10.66 0.26 -9.20
N GLN A 78 -11.18 1.49 -9.10
CA GLN A 78 -12.22 1.97 -10.02
C GLN A 78 -11.66 2.28 -11.40
N GLY A 79 -10.42 2.77 -11.47
CA GLY A 79 -9.75 3.15 -12.72
C GLY A 79 -8.99 2.03 -13.43
N GLY A 80 -8.59 0.98 -12.71
CA GLY A 80 -7.70 -0.07 -13.23
C GLY A 80 -8.22 -1.51 -13.13
N GLY A 81 -9.34 -1.76 -12.44
CA GLY A 81 -9.85 -3.12 -12.25
C GLY A 81 -9.04 -3.92 -11.21
N PRO A 82 -8.99 -5.27 -11.30
CA PRO A 82 -8.20 -6.10 -10.40
C PRO A 82 -6.73 -5.66 -10.34
N VAL A 83 -6.17 -5.52 -9.12
CA VAL A 83 -4.77 -5.10 -8.96
C VAL A 83 -3.83 -6.25 -9.29
N ASP A 84 -2.92 -6.04 -10.25
CA ASP A 84 -1.96 -7.05 -10.74
C ASP A 84 -0.53 -6.70 -10.30
N ALA A 85 -0.04 -7.40 -9.28
CA ALA A 85 1.32 -7.24 -8.79
C ALA A 85 2.37 -7.62 -9.85
N ALA A 86 2.12 -8.65 -10.65
CA ALA A 86 3.08 -9.13 -11.63
C ALA A 86 3.28 -8.09 -12.74
N ALA A 87 2.19 -7.49 -13.23
CA ALA A 87 2.26 -6.42 -14.23
C ALA A 87 3.07 -5.22 -13.74
N MET A 88 2.80 -4.75 -12.51
CA MET A 88 3.51 -3.59 -11.93
C MET A 88 4.97 -3.90 -11.63
N VAL A 89 5.27 -5.06 -11.03
CA VAL A 89 6.65 -5.45 -10.76
C VAL A 89 7.43 -5.68 -12.06
N GLN A 90 6.79 -6.22 -13.10
CA GLN A 90 7.41 -6.34 -14.43
C GLN A 90 7.80 -4.98 -14.99
N GLN A 91 6.99 -3.94 -14.80
CA GLN A 91 7.37 -2.58 -15.17
C GLN A 91 8.59 -2.09 -14.38
N PHE A 92 8.65 -2.33 -13.06
CA PHE A 92 9.80 -1.96 -12.24
C PHE A 92 11.08 -2.73 -12.64
N MET A 93 10.93 -3.97 -13.11
CA MET A 93 12.00 -4.83 -13.60
C MET A 93 12.33 -4.62 -15.09
N ASN A 94 11.63 -3.73 -15.79
CA ASN A 94 11.89 -3.48 -17.21
C ASN A 94 13.10 -2.54 -17.42
N GLY A 95 14.30 -3.07 -17.17
CA GLY A 95 15.57 -2.33 -17.32
C GLY A 95 15.80 -1.83 -18.75
N ALA A 96 15.34 -2.56 -19.77
CA ALA A 96 15.46 -2.17 -21.16
C ALA A 96 14.68 -0.88 -21.48
N ALA A 97 13.47 -0.72 -20.94
CA ALA A 97 12.67 0.49 -21.11
C ALA A 97 13.07 1.64 -20.17
N GLY A 98 13.86 1.35 -19.12
CA GLY A 98 14.23 2.30 -18.07
C GLY A 98 15.09 3.49 -18.54
N ASN A 99 15.71 3.42 -19.73
CA ASN A 99 16.59 4.46 -20.26
C ASN A 99 15.98 5.31 -21.37
N THR A 100 14.71 5.09 -21.70
CA THR A 100 14.01 5.87 -22.73
C THR A 100 13.84 7.33 -22.32
N THR A 101 13.81 8.24 -23.30
CA THR A 101 13.59 9.69 -23.06
C THR A 101 12.30 9.95 -22.28
N ALA A 102 11.25 9.19 -22.56
CA ALA A 102 9.97 9.34 -21.89
C ALA A 102 10.02 8.95 -20.41
N VAL A 103 10.80 7.92 -20.04
CA VAL A 103 10.99 7.51 -18.63
C VAL A 103 11.89 8.50 -17.90
N LYS A 104 12.97 8.99 -18.53
CA LYS A 104 13.83 10.04 -17.94
C LYS A 104 13.02 11.31 -17.60
N LYS A 105 12.20 11.79 -18.54
CA LYS A 105 11.29 12.91 -18.29
C LYS A 105 10.27 12.62 -17.18
N ALA A 106 9.75 11.40 -17.10
CA ALA A 106 8.84 11.02 -16.01
C ALA A 106 9.53 11.06 -14.64
N ARG A 107 10.79 10.65 -14.55
CA ARG A 107 11.59 10.75 -13.31
C ARG A 107 11.83 12.20 -12.91
N GLU A 108 12.18 13.07 -13.85
CA GLU A 108 12.34 14.52 -13.58
C GLU A 108 11.04 15.14 -13.03
N ILE A 109 9.90 14.81 -13.64
CA ILE A 109 8.58 15.27 -13.17
C ILE A 109 8.28 14.71 -11.78
N HIS A 110 8.54 13.43 -11.56
CA HIS A 110 8.31 12.80 -10.25
C HIS A 110 9.19 13.40 -9.16
N GLU A 111 10.47 13.63 -9.43
CA GLU A 111 11.39 14.28 -8.50
C GLU A 111 10.92 15.70 -8.14
N ALA A 112 10.50 16.49 -9.14
CA ALA A 112 9.93 17.82 -8.90
C ALA A 112 8.65 17.77 -8.04
N ASN A 113 7.77 16.79 -8.28
CA ASN A 113 6.57 16.58 -7.47
C ASN A 113 6.90 16.19 -6.02
N MET A 114 7.87 15.29 -5.82
CA MET A 114 8.31 14.87 -4.49
C MET A 114 9.00 16.00 -3.73
N ALA A 115 9.80 16.83 -4.40
CA ALA A 115 10.39 18.02 -3.82
C ALA A 115 9.31 18.97 -3.28
N ARG A 116 8.24 19.23 -4.07
CA ARG A 116 7.09 20.04 -3.64
C ARG A 116 6.38 19.46 -2.42
N ARG A 117 6.16 18.14 -2.38
CA ARG A 117 5.55 17.45 -1.21
C ARG A 117 6.43 17.56 0.03
N SER A 118 7.75 17.40 -0.11
CA SER A 118 8.69 17.45 1.02
C SER A 118 8.79 18.82 1.69
N ILE A 119 8.62 19.92 0.93
CA ILE A 119 8.56 21.28 1.48
C ILE A 119 7.34 21.43 2.39
N ALA A 120 6.19 20.89 1.99
CA ALA A 120 4.98 20.90 2.81
C ALA A 120 5.13 20.04 4.08
N ALA A 121 5.90 18.94 4.03
CA ALA A 121 6.12 18.03 5.16
C ALA A 121 6.85 18.69 6.34
N ARG A 122 7.79 19.60 6.05
CA ARG A 122 8.57 20.30 7.08
C ARG A 122 7.74 21.23 7.97
N GLN A 123 6.47 21.43 7.64
CA GLN A 123 5.63 22.43 8.32
C GLN A 123 4.75 21.85 9.43
N ASN A 124 4.52 20.53 9.54
CA ASN A 124 3.62 19.98 10.57
C ASN A 124 3.95 18.52 10.94
N GLY A 125 4.24 18.26 12.23
CA GLY A 125 4.50 16.90 12.77
C GLY A 125 3.28 15.97 12.90
N LYS A 126 2.22 16.19 12.10
CA LYS A 126 0.96 15.42 12.10
C LYS A 126 0.43 15.29 10.67
N GLY A 127 0.98 14.34 9.90
CA GLY A 127 0.65 14.18 8.48
C GLY A 127 1.12 15.36 7.60
N THR A 128 1.40 15.10 6.33
CA THR A 128 1.81 16.14 5.37
C THR A 128 0.66 16.49 4.44
N LYS A 129 0.18 17.73 4.44
CA LYS A 129 -0.80 18.19 3.45
C LYS A 129 -0.22 18.15 2.04
N THR A 130 -0.98 17.61 1.11
CA THR A 130 -0.56 17.55 -0.28
C THR A 130 -0.72 18.92 -0.95
N PRO A 131 0.33 19.46 -1.63
CA PRO A 131 0.22 20.72 -2.35
C PRO A 131 -0.79 20.68 -3.50
N LYS A 132 -1.37 21.84 -3.83
CA LYS A 132 -2.27 21.98 -4.98
C LYS A 132 -1.56 21.67 -6.32
N GLY A 133 -2.25 20.97 -7.20
CA GLY A 133 -1.79 20.51 -8.51
C GLY A 133 -0.92 19.26 -8.47
N THR A 134 -0.80 18.59 -7.32
CA THR A 134 -0.10 17.30 -7.22
C THR A 134 -0.95 16.18 -7.80
N ALA A 135 -0.34 15.39 -8.67
CA ALA A 135 -0.90 14.16 -9.19
C ALA A 135 0.13 13.03 -9.07
N GLU A 136 -0.34 11.79 -9.15
CA GLU A 136 0.49 10.60 -9.21
C GLU A 136 1.40 10.63 -10.45
N THR A 137 2.69 10.34 -10.28
CA THR A 137 3.68 10.32 -11.39
C THR A 137 4.77 9.27 -11.21
N SER A 138 4.64 8.40 -10.21
CA SER A 138 5.67 7.45 -9.82
C SER A 138 5.71 6.22 -10.71
N VAL A 139 4.61 5.82 -11.35
CA VAL A 139 4.50 4.52 -12.03
C VAL A 139 5.43 4.47 -13.23
N LYS A 140 5.33 5.45 -14.14
CA LYS A 140 6.26 5.53 -15.28
C LYS A 140 7.69 5.83 -14.84
N ALA A 141 7.88 6.66 -13.83
CA ALA A 141 9.20 6.98 -13.27
C ALA A 141 9.92 5.72 -12.73
N ALA A 142 9.16 4.80 -12.15
CA ALA A 142 9.64 3.53 -11.58
C ALA A 142 10.09 2.49 -12.61
N THR A 143 9.82 2.72 -13.90
CA THR A 143 10.20 1.78 -14.98
C THR A 143 11.69 1.45 -14.93
N GLY A 144 12.02 0.16 -14.77
CA GLY A 144 13.41 -0.33 -14.72
C GLY A 144 14.19 0.01 -13.45
N MET A 145 13.61 0.70 -12.46
CA MET A 145 14.32 1.05 -11.22
C MET A 145 14.73 -0.19 -10.42
N ALA A 146 13.86 -1.18 -10.31
CA ALA A 146 14.14 -2.40 -9.58
C ALA A 146 15.14 -3.31 -10.30
N ALA A 147 15.17 -3.29 -11.64
CA ALA A 147 16.21 -3.98 -12.41
C ALA A 147 17.61 -3.42 -12.13
N GLN A 148 17.71 -2.12 -11.87
CA GLN A 148 18.98 -1.44 -11.65
C GLN A 148 19.44 -1.49 -10.18
N ALA A 149 18.51 -1.25 -9.24
CA ALA A 149 18.83 -1.05 -7.83
C ALA A 149 18.33 -2.18 -6.90
N GLY A 150 17.62 -3.17 -7.46
CA GLY A 150 16.89 -4.19 -6.69
C GLY A 150 15.54 -3.68 -6.18
N MET A 151 14.78 -4.58 -5.56
CA MET A 151 13.51 -4.23 -4.92
C MET A 151 13.73 -3.51 -3.57
N PRO A 152 12.77 -2.70 -3.08
CA PRO A 152 12.75 -2.17 -1.73
C PRO A 152 12.86 -3.29 -0.70
N THR A 153 13.73 -3.13 0.31
CA THR A 153 13.93 -4.13 1.35
C THR A 153 13.27 -3.73 2.68
N THR A 154 12.88 -4.72 3.50
CA THR A 154 12.66 -4.48 4.93
C THR A 154 13.95 -3.99 5.60
N ALA A 155 13.83 -3.30 6.73
CA ALA A 155 14.93 -3.14 7.66
C ALA A 155 15.37 -4.49 8.24
N ASP A 156 16.54 -4.53 8.87
CA ASP A 156 17.13 -5.75 9.44
C ASP A 156 16.30 -6.37 10.54
N ASP A 157 15.51 -5.56 11.23
CA ASP A 157 14.54 -5.99 12.22
C ASP A 157 13.26 -6.55 11.58
N GLY A 158 13.07 -6.47 10.27
CA GLY A 158 11.89 -6.94 9.52
C GLY A 158 10.78 -5.90 9.41
N THR A 159 11.04 -4.65 9.76
CA THR A 159 10.10 -3.54 9.60
C THR A 159 10.09 -3.04 8.15
N LEU A 160 8.92 -2.79 7.59
CA LEU A 160 8.72 -2.19 6.27
C LEU A 160 8.05 -0.82 6.42
N LYS A 161 8.60 0.21 5.77
CA LYS A 161 8.07 1.58 5.80
C LYS A 161 7.36 1.91 4.49
N MET A 162 6.26 2.63 4.60
CA MET A 162 5.42 3.05 3.49
C MET A 162 4.87 4.46 3.74
N THR A 163 4.39 5.08 2.68
CA THR A 163 3.57 6.29 2.75
C THR A 163 2.14 5.92 2.40
N PHE A 164 1.20 6.26 3.27
CA PHE A 164 -0.23 6.16 3.00
C PHE A 164 -0.79 7.55 2.72
N HIS A 165 -1.41 7.72 1.55
CA HIS A 165 -2.10 8.93 1.17
C HIS A 165 -3.58 8.81 1.52
N GLN A 166 -4.03 9.61 2.48
CA GLN A 166 -5.44 9.76 2.81
C GLN A 166 -6.09 10.71 1.80
N VAL A 167 -7.09 10.24 1.04
CA VAL A 167 -7.81 11.06 0.05
C VAL A 167 -8.86 11.93 0.75
N ASN A 168 -9.66 11.35 1.63
CA ASN A 168 -10.76 12.03 2.33
C ASN A 168 -10.93 11.59 3.78
N GLN A 169 -11.82 12.29 4.50
CA GLN A 169 -11.94 12.25 5.97
C GLN A 169 -12.13 10.82 6.51
N ASP A 170 -12.98 10.01 5.89
CA ASP A 170 -13.23 8.66 6.40
C ASP A 170 -12.14 7.67 5.98
N GLY A 171 -11.18 8.09 5.14
CA GLY A 171 -10.10 7.26 4.59
C GLY A 171 -8.89 7.17 5.48
N ALA A 172 -8.94 7.87 6.61
CA ALA A 172 -8.01 7.71 7.70
C ALA A 172 -8.02 6.27 8.24
N GLY A 173 -6.97 5.93 8.99
CA GLY A 173 -6.84 4.65 9.66
C GLY A 173 -7.83 4.47 10.83
N PRO A 174 -7.52 3.56 11.78
CA PRO A 174 -6.34 2.71 11.78
C PRO A 174 -6.36 1.71 10.61
N LEU A 175 -5.21 1.48 10.02
CA LEU A 175 -5.01 0.44 9.02
C LEU A 175 -4.75 -0.90 9.70
N THR A 176 -5.23 -1.96 9.05
CA THR A 176 -4.77 -3.34 9.26
C THR A 176 -3.81 -3.71 8.13
N ALA A 177 -2.86 -4.59 8.42
CA ALA A 177 -1.86 -5.03 7.46
C ALA A 177 -1.79 -6.55 7.38
N GLU A 178 -1.57 -7.05 6.17
CA GLU A 178 -1.32 -8.46 5.91
C GLU A 178 -0.17 -8.59 4.91
N VAL A 179 0.62 -9.65 5.04
CA VAL A 179 1.75 -9.94 4.15
C VAL A 179 1.59 -11.35 3.58
N ASP A 180 1.81 -11.46 2.28
CA ASP A 180 1.98 -12.71 1.56
C ASP A 180 3.46 -12.89 1.18
N GLY A 181 4.05 -14.00 1.62
CA GLY A 181 5.43 -14.37 1.31
C GLY A 181 5.58 -15.37 0.17
N THR A 182 4.49 -15.91 -0.38
CA THR A 182 4.53 -17.10 -1.25
C THR A 182 3.79 -16.96 -2.57
N SER A 183 2.60 -16.37 -2.61
CA SER A 183 1.75 -16.38 -3.82
C SER A 183 2.03 -15.19 -4.76
N GLY A 184 2.71 -14.16 -4.27
CA GLY A 184 2.93 -12.94 -5.04
C GLY A 184 1.70 -12.05 -5.14
N GLY A 185 0.79 -12.11 -4.16
CA GLY A 185 -0.46 -11.36 -4.15
C GLY A 185 -1.55 -11.96 -5.03
N THR A 186 -1.49 -13.27 -5.32
CA THR A 186 -2.47 -13.97 -6.16
C THR A 186 -3.47 -14.80 -5.36
N ASP A 187 -3.08 -15.30 -4.18
CA ASP A 187 -3.92 -16.10 -3.30
C ASP A 187 -4.26 -15.35 -2.00
N PRO A 188 -5.55 -15.04 -1.74
CA PRO A 188 -5.97 -14.40 -0.50
C PRO A 188 -5.60 -15.19 0.76
N ALA A 189 -5.52 -16.53 0.69
CA ALA A 189 -5.21 -17.40 1.83
C ALA A 189 -3.71 -17.40 2.20
N ALA A 190 -2.83 -16.93 1.31
CA ALA A 190 -1.40 -16.83 1.58
C ALA A 190 -1.05 -15.64 2.49
N PHE A 191 -1.97 -14.68 2.64
CA PHE A 191 -1.80 -13.50 3.47
C PHE A 191 -1.90 -13.85 4.96
N LYS A 192 -0.92 -13.36 5.75
CA LYS A 192 -0.92 -13.45 7.21
C LYS A 192 -0.90 -12.06 7.81
N THR A 193 -1.62 -11.88 8.93
CA THR A 193 -1.65 -10.60 9.65
C THR A 193 -0.24 -10.15 10.04
N ALA A 194 0.03 -8.87 9.78
CA ALA A 194 1.23 -8.17 10.17
C ALA A 194 0.89 -7.09 11.20
N GLU A 195 1.80 -6.86 12.14
CA GLU A 195 1.66 -5.77 13.11
C GLU A 195 1.86 -4.41 12.42
N VAL A 196 1.00 -3.44 12.70
CA VAL A 196 1.17 -2.05 12.23
C VAL A 196 1.86 -1.25 13.34
N THR A 197 3.18 -1.08 13.23
CA THR A 197 4.04 -0.46 14.26
C THR A 197 3.99 1.07 14.23
N GLN A 198 3.60 1.66 13.09
CA GLN A 198 3.27 3.07 12.96
C GLN A 198 2.04 3.17 12.07
N ASN A 199 0.95 3.76 12.57
CA ASN A 199 -0.34 3.75 11.90
C ASN A 199 -0.80 5.17 11.55
N VAL A 200 -1.70 5.25 10.57
CA VAL A 200 -2.46 6.47 10.28
C VAL A 200 -3.40 6.72 11.46
N PRO A 201 -3.38 7.91 12.08
CA PRO A 201 -4.30 8.22 13.16
C PRO A 201 -5.75 8.10 12.65
N GLY A 202 -6.61 7.43 13.41
CA GLY A 202 -8.00 7.22 13.00
C GLY A 202 -8.90 8.43 13.22
N ILE A 203 -10.12 8.34 12.70
CA ILE A 203 -11.17 9.36 12.84
C ILE A 203 -11.45 9.60 14.34
N GLY A 204 -11.46 10.87 14.77
CA GLY A 204 -11.81 11.26 16.15
C GLY A 204 -10.63 11.42 17.13
N PHE A 205 -9.42 11.01 16.76
CA PHE A 205 -8.22 11.31 17.56
C PHE A 205 -7.66 12.71 17.21
N GLY A 206 -7.64 13.63 18.18
CA GLY A 206 -6.86 14.86 18.11
C GLY A 206 -7.30 15.94 17.09
N GLY A 207 -8.59 15.99 16.71
CA GLY A 207 -9.12 17.05 15.83
C GLY A 207 -8.88 16.82 14.33
N LEU A 208 -8.45 15.63 13.93
CA LEU A 208 -8.20 15.22 12.54
C LEU A 208 -9.48 15.03 11.68
N SER A 209 -10.64 15.41 12.22
CA SER A 209 -11.95 15.38 11.55
C SER A 209 -12.06 16.27 10.29
N GLY A 210 -11.01 17.01 9.93
CA GLY A 210 -10.96 17.84 8.71
C GLY A 210 -9.78 17.54 7.79
N ALA A 211 -9.01 16.49 8.05
CA ALA A 211 -7.88 16.14 7.22
C ALA A 211 -8.37 15.52 5.89
N SER A 212 -8.24 16.29 4.82
CA SER A 212 -8.48 15.85 3.46
C SER A 212 -7.17 15.99 2.68
N THR A 213 -6.78 14.98 1.90
CA THR A 213 -5.52 14.91 1.13
C THR A 213 -4.25 15.14 1.95
N MET A 214 -3.78 14.07 2.59
CA MET A 214 -2.55 14.09 3.38
C MET A 214 -1.77 12.79 3.28
N ASP A 215 -0.46 12.90 3.43
CA ASP A 215 0.46 11.77 3.47
C ASP A 215 0.83 11.44 4.92
N PHE A 216 0.74 10.16 5.27
CA PHE A 216 1.10 9.64 6.58
C PHE A 216 2.18 8.56 6.43
N PRO A 217 3.26 8.62 7.23
CA PRO A 217 4.17 7.51 7.36
C PRO A 217 3.46 6.34 8.04
N VAL A 218 3.61 5.15 7.46
CA VAL A 218 3.09 3.89 8.00
C VAL A 218 4.23 2.89 8.04
N ALA A 219 4.27 2.07 9.10
CA ALA A 219 5.23 1.00 9.22
C ALA A 219 4.54 -0.28 9.69
N ILE A 220 4.98 -1.41 9.12
CA ILE A 220 4.50 -2.73 9.49
C ILE A 220 5.66 -3.65 9.84
N LYS A 221 5.40 -4.66 10.67
CA LYS A 221 6.34 -5.72 11.00
C LYS A 221 6.01 -6.99 10.23
N MET A 222 7.02 -7.55 9.56
CA MET A 222 6.89 -8.89 8.96
C MET A 222 6.40 -9.93 9.98
N PRO A 223 5.44 -10.80 9.62
CA PRO A 223 5.02 -11.90 10.48
C PRO A 223 6.21 -12.78 10.89
N ALA A 224 6.28 -13.17 12.16
CA ALA A 224 7.39 -13.97 12.66
C ALA A 224 7.50 -15.30 11.90
N GLY A 225 8.72 -15.64 11.46
CA GLY A 225 9.00 -16.85 10.69
C GLY A 225 8.67 -16.79 9.20
N MET A 226 8.06 -15.70 8.71
CA MET A 226 7.76 -15.55 7.29
C MET A 226 9.01 -15.18 6.50
N THR A 227 9.19 -15.85 5.36
CA THR A 227 10.20 -15.54 4.34
C THR A 227 9.54 -15.05 3.07
N CYS A 228 10.23 -14.18 2.32
CA CYS A 228 9.81 -13.80 0.97
C CYS A 228 10.35 -14.79 -0.05
N ASP A 229 9.47 -15.59 -0.63
CA ASP A 229 9.81 -16.70 -1.51
C ASP A 229 9.03 -16.65 -2.85
N ALA A 230 8.13 -15.68 -3.03
CA ALA A 230 7.40 -15.54 -4.28
C ALA A 230 8.30 -15.04 -5.43
N ASN A 231 7.93 -15.42 -6.66
CA ASN A 231 8.44 -14.82 -7.89
C ASN A 231 7.32 -13.97 -8.51
N VAL A 232 7.57 -12.69 -8.73
CA VAL A 232 6.54 -11.72 -9.17
C VAL A 232 7.14 -10.82 -10.24
N GLY A 233 6.55 -10.78 -11.43
CA GLY A 233 6.94 -9.83 -12.48
C GLY A 233 8.44 -9.84 -12.85
N GLY A 234 9.11 -10.99 -12.75
CA GLY A 234 10.55 -11.10 -13.01
C GLY A 234 11.46 -10.79 -11.82
N ALA A 235 10.92 -10.44 -10.65
CA ALA A 235 11.67 -10.35 -9.39
C ALA A 235 11.49 -11.63 -8.55
N SER A 236 12.54 -12.02 -7.82
CA SER A 236 12.55 -13.19 -6.93
C SER A 236 12.67 -12.79 -5.46
N ASN A 237 12.26 -13.69 -4.58
CA ASN A 237 12.21 -13.49 -3.13
C ASN A 237 11.31 -12.30 -2.72
N VAL A 238 10.18 -12.18 -3.40
CA VAL A 238 9.23 -11.08 -3.21
C VAL A 238 8.22 -11.45 -2.14
N CYS A 239 7.92 -10.50 -1.26
CA CYS A 239 6.69 -10.47 -0.47
C CYS A 239 5.78 -9.36 -1.02
N VAL A 240 4.48 -9.53 -0.79
CA VAL A 240 3.49 -8.49 -1.08
C VAL A 240 2.77 -8.14 0.22
N ALA A 241 2.78 -6.86 0.60
CA ALA A 241 2.00 -6.36 1.72
C ALA A 241 0.74 -5.68 1.18
N ARG A 242 -0.40 -5.89 1.85
CA ARG A 242 -1.63 -5.13 1.63
C ARG A 242 -2.09 -4.49 2.92
N LEU A 243 -2.50 -3.24 2.85
CA LEU A 243 -3.07 -2.51 3.99
C LEU A 243 -4.47 -2.04 3.63
N ARG A 244 -5.37 -2.06 4.62
CA ARG A 244 -6.74 -1.58 4.48
C ARG A 244 -7.29 -0.99 5.77
N ASN A 245 -8.18 -0.01 5.64
CA ASN A 245 -8.97 0.53 6.75
C ASN A 245 -10.22 -0.34 7.02
N ALA A 246 -11.04 0.07 8.00
CA ALA A 246 -12.24 -0.65 8.42
C ALA A 246 -13.54 -0.11 7.79
N ALA A 247 -13.47 0.56 6.64
CA ALA A 247 -14.63 1.22 6.05
C ALA A 247 -15.73 0.25 5.59
N LEU A 248 -16.97 0.51 6.01
CA LEU A 248 -18.13 -0.34 5.68
C LEU A 248 -18.48 -0.34 4.19
N ALA A 249 -18.27 0.79 3.51
CA ALA A 249 -18.46 0.90 2.07
C ALA A 249 -17.44 0.07 1.26
N GLY A 250 -16.46 -0.54 1.91
CA GLY A 250 -15.42 -1.38 1.34
C GLY A 250 -14.11 -1.02 2.02
N PRO A 251 -13.40 -1.96 2.65
CA PRO A 251 -12.07 -1.66 3.17
C PRO A 251 -11.20 -1.10 2.05
N PHE A 252 -10.68 0.10 2.24
CA PHE A 252 -9.88 0.80 1.25
C PHE A 252 -8.41 0.84 1.67
N GLY A 253 -7.52 0.80 0.69
CA GLY A 253 -6.10 0.92 0.91
C GLY A 253 -5.28 0.67 -0.34
N GLY A 254 -4.26 -0.17 -0.21
CA GLY A 254 -3.37 -0.51 -1.32
C GLY A 254 -2.40 -1.61 -0.94
N SER A 255 -1.47 -1.88 -1.85
CA SER A 255 -0.47 -2.93 -1.69
C SER A 255 0.89 -2.51 -2.25
N VAL A 256 1.96 -3.14 -1.76
CA VAL A 256 3.35 -2.91 -2.19
C VAL A 256 4.08 -4.25 -2.33
N ALA A 257 5.05 -4.30 -3.24
CA ALA A 257 5.97 -5.42 -3.39
C ALA A 257 7.35 -5.04 -2.84
N PHE A 258 7.98 -5.97 -2.12
CA PHE A 258 9.26 -5.74 -1.45
C PHE A 258 10.01 -7.06 -1.24
N THR A 259 11.26 -6.99 -0.80
CA THR A 259 12.08 -8.15 -0.40
C THR A 259 12.51 -8.00 1.05
N GLN A 260 13.03 -9.08 1.64
CA GLN A 260 13.64 -9.01 2.97
C GLN A 260 15.12 -8.64 2.87
N SER A 261 15.62 -7.91 3.87
CA SER A 261 17.06 -7.89 4.08
C SER A 261 17.58 -9.30 4.43
N ALA A 262 18.85 -9.57 4.15
CA ALA A 262 19.47 -10.85 4.47
C ALA A 262 19.37 -11.17 5.98
N THR A 263 19.57 -10.17 6.84
CA THR A 263 19.43 -10.28 8.30
C THR A 263 18.00 -10.62 8.71
N ALA A 264 17.00 -9.96 8.13
CA ALA A 264 15.60 -10.24 8.43
C ALA A 264 15.19 -11.66 8.00
N ARG A 265 15.63 -12.09 6.81
CA ARG A 265 15.37 -13.45 6.32
C ARG A 265 16.02 -14.51 7.23
N LYS A 266 17.27 -14.30 7.64
CA LYS A 266 17.97 -15.21 8.56
C LYS A 266 17.19 -15.38 9.87
N ARG A 267 16.74 -14.29 10.48
CA ARG A 267 15.94 -14.33 11.72
C ARG A 267 14.61 -15.06 11.54
N ALA A 268 13.95 -14.89 10.39
CA ALA A 268 12.72 -15.63 10.08
C ALA A 268 12.97 -17.15 9.98
N VAL A 269 14.04 -17.58 9.31
CA VAL A 269 14.41 -19.00 9.22
C VAL A 269 14.76 -19.57 10.59
N GLU A 270 15.55 -18.84 11.38
CA GLU A 270 15.93 -19.24 12.75
C GLU A 270 14.70 -19.41 13.65
N PHE A 271 13.75 -18.48 13.59
CA PHE A 271 12.47 -18.57 14.32
C PHE A 271 11.72 -19.85 13.95
N THR A 272 11.59 -20.15 12.65
CA THR A 272 10.90 -21.36 12.18
C THR A 272 11.62 -22.64 12.62
N LEU A 273 12.96 -22.66 12.58
CA LEU A 273 13.75 -23.80 13.06
C LEU A 273 13.63 -23.98 14.59
N ALA A 274 13.56 -22.90 15.35
CA ALA A 274 13.34 -22.95 16.80
C ALA A 274 11.95 -23.52 17.11
N LYS A 275 10.90 -23.02 16.45
CA LYS A 275 9.52 -23.51 16.63
C LYS A 275 9.36 -24.97 16.25
N ARG A 276 10.03 -25.44 15.20
CA ARG A 276 10.06 -26.87 14.84
C ARG A 276 10.75 -27.74 15.89
N ARG A 277 11.83 -27.24 16.50
CA ARG A 277 12.53 -27.95 17.59
C ARG A 277 11.66 -28.04 18.84
N GLU A 278 11.01 -26.94 19.22
CA GLU A 278 10.04 -26.91 20.32
C GLU A 278 8.91 -27.92 20.09
N ALA A 279 8.26 -27.89 18.92
CA ALA A 279 7.15 -28.79 18.60
C ALA A 279 7.54 -30.27 18.68
N ARG A 280 8.76 -30.64 18.26
CA ARG A 280 9.27 -32.01 18.38
C ARG A 280 9.56 -32.40 19.82
N ALA A 281 10.08 -31.49 20.64
CA ALA A 281 10.35 -31.75 22.04
C ALA A 281 9.07 -32.00 22.87
N PHE A 282 7.93 -31.41 22.47
CA PHE A 282 6.63 -31.68 23.11
C PHE A 282 5.98 -32.99 22.64
N GLN A 283 6.46 -33.61 21.56
CA GLN A 283 5.95 -34.88 21.02
C GLN A 283 6.78 -36.10 21.46
N ALA A 284 7.92 -35.87 22.12
CA ALA A 284 8.81 -36.90 22.67
C ALA A 284 8.54 -37.07 24.18
#